data_AF-A0A9E1LJJ1-F1
#
_entry.id   AF-A0A9E1LJJ1-F1
#
_cell.length_a   1.000
_cell.length_b   1.000
_cell.length_c   1.000
_cell.angle_alpha   90.00
_cell.angle_beta   90.00
_cell.angle_gamma   90.00
#
_symmetry.space_group_name_H-M   'P 1'
#
loop_
_entity.id
_entity.type
_entity.pdbx_description
1 polymer ?
#
loop_
_entity_poly.entity_id
_entity_poly.type
_entity_poly.pdbx_seq_one_letter_code
_entity_poly.pdbx_strand_id
1 'polypeptide(L)'
;MKTLHKIVALAILLTPVITPVTAFADFIGLSMGAGSWQVEPEGSIGRTDIDLNSTLNLEQEANQFAYIALEHQVPVLPNIRLQHSDINWSGNGLISAGTDLDGTPFVVAEQAEISLDLSHTDATLY
;
A
#
# COMPACT_ATOMS: atom_id res chain seq x y z
N MET A 1 -8.74 14.87 44.59
CA MET A 1 -8.76 16.11 43.79
C MET A 1 -7.35 16.67 43.67
N LYS A 2 -6.75 16.59 42.48
CA LYS A 2 -5.69 17.48 41.94
C LYS A 2 -5.43 17.00 40.51
N THR A 3 -5.89 17.78 39.55
CA THR A 3 -5.94 17.52 38.12
C THR A 3 -4.55 17.76 37.50
N LEU A 4 -3.98 16.73 36.88
CA LEU A 4 -2.75 16.84 36.11
C LEU A 4 -3.10 17.27 34.67
N HIS A 5 -2.74 18.51 34.33
CA HIS A 5 -3.02 19.11 33.03
C HIS A 5 -2.10 18.47 31.98
N LYS A 6 -2.67 17.67 31.07
CA LYS A 6 -1.96 17.13 29.92
C LYS A 6 -1.67 18.27 28.94
N ILE A 7 -0.39 18.56 28.75
CA ILE A 7 0.10 19.46 27.71
C ILE A 7 -0.20 18.81 26.36
N VAL A 8 -1.14 19.38 25.61
CA VAL A 8 -1.39 19.04 24.22
C VAL A 8 -0.35 19.78 23.39
N ALA A 9 0.72 19.09 23.01
CA ALA A 9 1.67 19.58 22.02
C ALA A 9 1.06 19.34 20.63
N LEU A 10 0.53 20.39 20.02
CA LEU A 10 0.09 20.40 18.63
C LEU A 10 1.35 20.40 17.73
N ALA A 11 1.79 19.23 17.32
CA ALA A 11 2.83 19.09 16.30
C ALA A 11 2.21 19.45 14.93
N ILE A 12 2.55 20.61 14.39
CA ILE A 12 2.28 20.96 13.00
C ILE A 12 3.21 20.10 12.16
N LEU A 13 2.69 18.99 11.64
CA LEU A 13 3.39 18.13 10.69
C LEU A 13 3.51 18.91 9.36
N LEU A 14 4.67 19.49 9.10
CA LEU A 14 4.98 20.11 7.82
C LEU A 14 5.22 19.00 6.80
N THR A 15 4.14 18.51 6.18
CA THR A 15 4.23 17.54 5.08
C THR A 15 4.90 18.22 3.88
N PRO A 16 6.08 17.76 3.41
CA PRO A 16 6.65 18.27 2.17
C PRO A 16 5.73 17.88 1.02
N VAL A 17 5.04 18.87 0.45
CA VAL A 17 4.26 18.68 -0.78
C VAL A 17 5.25 18.60 -1.93
N ILE A 18 5.58 17.38 -2.34
CA ILE A 18 6.34 17.15 -3.58
C ILE A 18 5.38 17.41 -4.73
N THR A 19 5.49 18.59 -5.34
CA THR A 19 4.73 18.92 -6.55
C THR A 19 5.44 18.32 -7.77
N PRO A 20 4.71 17.70 -8.71
CA PRO A 20 5.31 17.13 -9.91
C PRO A 20 5.94 18.24 -10.76
N VAL A 21 7.13 17.98 -11.30
CA VAL A 21 7.78 18.86 -12.28
C VAL A 21 7.31 18.46 -13.67
N THR A 22 6.73 19.42 -14.42
CA THR A 22 6.29 19.22 -15.80
C THR A 22 7.15 20.03 -16.76
N ALA A 23 7.71 19.40 -17.79
CA ALA A 23 8.38 20.09 -18.90
C ALA A 23 7.62 19.82 -20.20
N PHE A 24 7.35 20.88 -20.98
CA PHE A 24 6.68 20.79 -22.28
C PHE A 24 7.69 21.01 -23.41
N ALA A 25 7.85 20.02 -24.28
CA ALA A 25 8.33 20.23 -25.65
C ALA A 25 7.11 20.30 -26.58
N ASP A 26 7.25 20.88 -27.78
CA ASP A 26 6.14 21.20 -28.71
C ASP A 26 5.17 20.04 -29.04
N PHE A 27 5.47 18.78 -28.67
CA PHE A 27 4.59 17.62 -28.84
C PHE A 27 4.53 16.61 -27.68
N ILE A 28 5.54 16.57 -26.78
CA ILE A 28 5.65 15.58 -25.69
C ILE A 28 5.92 16.30 -24.37
N GLY A 29 5.11 15.98 -23.36
CA GLY A 29 5.32 16.35 -21.97
C GLY A 29 5.91 15.20 -21.18
N LEU A 30 6.77 15.52 -20.21
CA LEU A 30 7.29 14.57 -19.24
C LEU A 30 6.85 14.98 -17.84
N SER A 31 6.28 14.05 -17.08
CA SER A 31 5.99 14.23 -15.67
C SER A 31 6.57 13.08 -14.84
N MET A 32 6.93 13.37 -13.61
CA MET A 32 7.37 12.36 -12.64
C MET A 32 6.95 12.80 -11.24
N GLY A 33 6.77 11.83 -10.36
CA GLY A 33 6.41 12.09 -8.98
C GLY A 33 6.61 10.87 -8.10
N ALA A 34 6.62 11.10 -6.80
CA ALA A 34 6.65 10.06 -5.79
C ALA A 34 5.80 10.50 -4.60
N GLY A 35 5.31 9.54 -3.82
CA GLY A 35 4.48 9.81 -2.67
C GLY A 35 4.37 8.61 -1.75
N SER A 36 3.68 8.83 -0.64
CA SER A 36 3.31 7.78 0.29
C SER A 36 1.83 7.89 0.63
N TRP A 37 1.19 6.75 0.84
CA TRP A 37 -0.19 6.66 1.29
C TRP A 37 -0.29 5.56 2.36
N GLN A 38 -1.27 5.69 3.24
CA GLN A 38 -1.54 4.68 4.28
C GLN A 38 -2.54 3.65 3.72
N VAL A 39 -2.21 2.35 3.79
CA VAL A 39 -3.12 1.26 3.36
C VAL A 39 -3.36 0.29 4.50
N GLU A 40 -4.63 -0.02 4.70
CA GLU A 40 -5.07 -1.10 5.58
C GLU A 40 -5.54 -2.28 4.72
N PRO A 41 -4.96 -3.48 4.89
CA PRO A 41 -5.38 -4.66 4.15
C PRO A 41 -6.67 -5.22 4.75
N GLU A 42 -7.69 -5.40 3.90
CA GLU A 42 -9.00 -5.93 4.29
C GLU A 42 -9.38 -7.14 3.44
N GLY A 43 -10.15 -8.07 4.01
CA GLY A 43 -10.68 -9.25 3.33
C GLY A 43 -10.23 -10.57 3.95
N SER A 44 -10.59 -11.67 3.29
CA SER A 44 -10.26 -13.03 3.72
C SER A 44 -9.54 -13.81 2.61
N ILE A 45 -8.70 -14.76 3.01
CA ILE A 45 -7.99 -15.68 2.11
C ILE A 45 -8.20 -17.14 2.51
N GLY A 46 -7.86 -18.05 1.60
CA GLY A 46 -7.96 -19.49 1.85
C GLY A 46 -9.40 -20.00 1.83
N ARG A 47 -9.56 -21.28 2.18
CA ARG A 47 -10.87 -21.96 2.09
C ARG A 47 -11.70 -21.83 3.36
N THR A 48 -11.06 -21.45 4.45
CA THR A 48 -11.67 -21.25 5.77
C THR A 48 -11.83 -19.77 6.12
N ASP A 49 -11.80 -18.88 5.12
CA ASP A 49 -11.98 -17.43 5.29
C ASP A 49 -11.07 -16.82 6.36
N ILE A 50 -9.76 -16.99 6.18
CA ILE A 50 -8.74 -16.45 7.07
C ILE A 50 -8.67 -14.93 6.87
N ASP A 51 -9.10 -14.19 7.88
CA ASP A 51 -9.18 -12.73 7.81
C ASP A 51 -7.81 -12.07 7.92
N LEU A 52 -7.52 -11.16 6.98
CA LEU A 52 -6.22 -10.50 6.84
C LEU A 52 -5.86 -9.62 8.04
N ASN A 53 -6.85 -9.02 8.70
CA ASN A 53 -6.63 -8.12 9.83
C ASN A 53 -6.71 -8.90 11.15
N SER A 54 -7.86 -9.50 11.45
CA SER A 54 -8.13 -10.11 12.75
C SER A 54 -7.42 -11.44 13.00
N THR A 55 -7.12 -12.22 11.95
CA THR A 55 -6.42 -13.51 12.10
C THR A 55 -4.94 -13.38 11.82
N LEU A 56 -4.57 -12.70 10.74
CA LEU A 56 -3.17 -12.54 10.34
C LEU A 56 -2.49 -11.33 10.99
N ASN A 57 -3.25 -10.45 11.64
CA ASN A 57 -2.75 -9.25 12.29
C ASN A 57 -1.91 -8.37 11.35
N LEU A 58 -2.34 -8.25 10.09
CA LEU A 58 -1.70 -7.34 9.15
C LEU A 58 -2.10 -5.91 9.52
N GLU A 59 -1.13 -5.16 10.03
CA GLU A 59 -1.35 -3.79 10.47
C GLU A 59 -1.43 -2.82 9.28
N GLN A 60 -1.98 -1.64 9.54
CA GLN A 60 -2.03 -0.55 8.57
C GLN A 60 -0.61 0.01 8.34
N GLU A 61 -0.16 0.03 7.08
CA GLU A 61 1.22 0.41 6.72
C GLU A 61 1.27 1.61 5.75
N ALA A 62 2.34 2.39 5.83
CA ALA A 62 2.59 3.52 4.95
C ALA A 62 3.39 3.07 3.72
N ASN A 63 2.68 2.86 2.62
CA ASN A 63 3.24 2.40 1.35
C ASN A 63 3.74 3.58 0.51
N GLN A 64 4.67 3.30 -0.39
CA GLN A 64 5.32 4.32 -1.22
C GLN A 64 5.14 4.01 -2.70
N PHE A 65 5.14 5.05 -3.52
CA PHE A 65 5.13 4.88 -4.97
C PHE A 65 5.98 5.95 -5.64
N ALA A 66 6.47 5.62 -6.83
CA ALA A 66 7.11 6.55 -7.74
C ALA A 66 6.63 6.30 -9.16
N TYR A 67 6.56 7.34 -9.99
CA TYR A 67 6.12 7.22 -11.36
C TYR A 67 6.82 8.19 -12.30
N ILE A 68 6.80 7.82 -13.58
CA ILE A 68 7.16 8.64 -14.72
C ILE A 68 6.05 8.53 -15.75
N ALA A 69 5.64 9.64 -16.35
CA ALA A 69 4.62 9.65 -17.40
C ALA A 69 5.04 10.50 -18.59
N LEU A 70 4.70 10.00 -19.78
CA LEU A 70 4.89 10.66 -21.06
C LEU A 70 3.51 11.06 -21.57
N GLU A 71 3.33 12.37 -21.71
CA GLU A 71 2.12 13.00 -22.19
C GLU A 71 2.32 13.38 -23.66
N HIS A 72 1.36 13.13 -24.54
CA HIS A 72 1.43 13.58 -25.93
C HIS A 72 0.22 14.47 -26.27
N GLN A 73 0.37 15.42 -27.19
CA GLN A 73 -0.74 16.31 -27.60
C GLN A 73 -1.57 15.81 -28.79
N VAL A 74 -1.29 14.59 -29.29
CA VAL A 74 -2.03 13.98 -30.41
C VAL A 74 -3.42 13.51 -29.94
N PRO A 75 -4.52 13.97 -30.56
CA PRO A 75 -5.85 13.45 -30.26
C PRO A 75 -5.92 11.93 -30.52
N VAL A 76 -6.62 11.17 -29.65
CA VAL A 76 -6.92 9.72 -29.75
C VAL A 76 -5.83 8.75 -29.27
N LEU A 77 -4.55 9.10 -29.31
CA LEU A 77 -3.53 8.29 -28.66
C LEU A 77 -3.67 8.47 -27.12
N PRO A 78 -3.46 7.43 -26.29
CA PRO A 78 -3.45 7.59 -24.84
C PRO A 78 -2.04 7.93 -24.34
N ASN A 79 -1.98 8.72 -23.28
CA ASN A 79 -0.75 8.98 -22.55
C ASN A 79 -0.30 7.70 -21.84
N ILE A 80 0.99 7.62 -21.50
CA ILE A 80 1.57 6.45 -20.85
C ILE A 80 2.23 6.82 -19.54
N ARG A 81 1.89 6.10 -18.47
CA ARG A 81 2.51 6.21 -17.15
C ARG A 81 3.08 4.87 -16.74
N LEU A 82 4.34 4.88 -16.30
CA LEU A 82 4.96 3.78 -15.58
C LEU A 82 5.03 4.15 -14.10
N GLN A 83 4.47 3.30 -13.24
CA GLN A 83 4.48 3.48 -11.80
C GLN A 83 5.03 2.23 -11.12
N HIS A 84 5.88 2.43 -10.13
CA HIS A 84 6.28 1.40 -9.17
C HIS A 84 5.64 1.71 -7.82
N SER A 85 5.01 0.71 -7.22
CA SER A 85 4.41 0.79 -5.89
C SER A 85 5.10 -0.23 -4.99
N ASP A 86 5.67 0.21 -3.88
CA ASP A 86 6.20 -0.64 -2.80
C ASP A 86 5.09 -0.80 -1.77
N ILE A 87 4.56 -2.02 -1.69
CA ILE A 87 3.38 -2.38 -0.91
C ILE A 87 3.71 -3.66 -0.16
N ASN A 88 3.97 -3.53 1.13
CA ASN A 88 4.29 -4.65 1.98
C ASN A 88 3.54 -4.55 3.32
N TRP A 89 3.15 -5.71 3.84
CA TRP A 89 2.60 -5.85 5.18
C TRP A 89 3.27 -7.00 5.90
N SER A 90 3.40 -6.84 7.21
CA SER A 90 3.83 -7.90 8.12
C SER A 90 2.81 -8.05 9.23
N GLY A 91 2.72 -9.26 9.77
CA GLY A 91 1.81 -9.57 10.87
C GLY A 91 2.17 -10.89 11.52
N ASN A 92 1.51 -11.18 12.62
CA ASN A 92 1.73 -12.39 13.39
C ASN A 92 0.39 -12.89 13.93
N GLY A 93 0.06 -14.16 13.64
CA GLY A 93 -1.24 -14.73 13.92
C GLY A 93 -1.16 -16.14 14.47
N LEU A 94 -2.06 -16.48 15.40
CA LEU A 94 -2.25 -17.86 15.83
C LEU A 94 -3.22 -18.54 14.85
N ILE A 95 -2.70 -19.40 14.00
CA ILE A 95 -3.51 -20.15 13.05
C ILE A 95 -4.11 -21.35 13.77
N SER A 96 -5.44 -21.45 13.78
CA SER A 96 -6.15 -22.55 14.45
C SER A 96 -6.02 -23.87 13.68
N ALA A 97 -6.06 -24.99 14.40
CA ALA A 97 -6.13 -26.31 13.77
C ALA A 97 -7.40 -26.43 12.90
N GLY A 98 -7.27 -27.02 11.72
CA GLY A 98 -8.35 -27.17 10.73
C GLY A 98 -8.49 -25.98 9.77
N THR A 99 -7.78 -24.87 9.99
CA THR A 99 -7.64 -23.81 8.98
C THR A 99 -7.04 -24.41 7.70
N ASP A 100 -7.60 -24.09 6.54
CA ASP A 100 -7.16 -24.61 5.24
C ASP A 100 -6.65 -23.47 4.36
N LEU A 101 -5.34 -23.49 4.13
CA LEU A 101 -4.67 -22.69 3.12
C LEU A 101 -4.39 -23.59 1.91
N ASP A 102 -5.00 -23.27 0.77
CA ASP A 102 -4.73 -23.90 -0.52
C ASP A 102 -4.84 -25.45 -0.53
N GLY A 103 -5.81 -26.00 0.20
CA GLY A 103 -6.06 -27.44 0.30
C GLY A 103 -5.14 -28.18 1.29
N THR A 104 -4.31 -27.46 2.04
CA THR A 104 -3.44 -28.03 3.08
C THR A 104 -3.88 -27.53 4.45
N PRO A 105 -4.62 -28.36 5.22
CA PRO A 105 -5.09 -27.94 6.53
C PRO A 105 -3.98 -27.98 7.58
N PHE A 106 -3.95 -26.97 8.45
CA PHE A 106 -3.13 -26.98 9.66
C PHE A 106 -3.64 -28.09 10.60
N VAL A 107 -2.77 -29.01 10.98
CA VAL A 107 -3.14 -30.16 11.83
C VAL A 107 -3.20 -29.81 13.32
N VAL A 108 -2.48 -28.77 13.72
CA VAL A 108 -2.45 -28.22 15.08
C VAL A 108 -2.48 -26.70 15.01
N ALA A 109 -2.75 -26.05 16.15
CA ALA A 109 -2.66 -24.59 16.22
C ALA A 109 -1.19 -24.15 16.23
N GLU A 110 -0.83 -23.22 15.37
CA GLU A 110 0.56 -22.79 15.16
C GLU A 110 0.67 -21.26 15.12
N GLN A 111 1.72 -20.72 15.74
CA GLN A 111 2.05 -19.31 15.61
C GLN A 111 2.77 -19.10 14.28
N ALA A 112 2.23 -18.25 13.42
CA ALA A 112 2.82 -17.92 12.13
C ALA A 112 3.23 -16.45 12.07
N GLU A 113 4.43 -16.21 11.54
CA GLU A 113 4.84 -14.90 11.01
C GLU A 113 4.31 -14.81 9.58
N ILE A 114 3.63 -13.70 9.26
CA ILE A 114 2.98 -13.48 7.97
C ILE A 114 3.64 -12.29 7.30
N SER A 115 3.94 -12.46 6.01
CA SER A 115 4.41 -11.39 5.13
C SER A 115 3.59 -11.42 3.86
N LEU A 116 3.03 -10.26 3.51
CA LEU A 116 2.30 -10.04 2.27
C LEU A 116 3.02 -8.96 1.48
N ASP A 117 3.61 -9.34 0.35
CA ASP A 117 4.25 -8.42 -0.60
C ASP A 117 3.37 -8.33 -1.84
N LEU A 118 2.88 -7.12 -2.11
CA LEU A 118 2.08 -6.78 -3.28
C LEU A 118 2.77 -5.69 -4.13
N SER A 119 4.08 -5.55 -3.97
CA SER A 119 4.89 -4.60 -4.72
C SER A 119 4.87 -4.92 -6.21
N HIS A 120 4.64 -3.91 -7.04
CA HIS A 120 4.47 -4.11 -8.47
C HIS A 120 4.90 -2.89 -9.27
N THR A 121 5.10 -3.12 -10.56
CA THR A 121 5.31 -2.06 -11.55
C THR A 121 4.24 -2.16 -12.60
N ASP A 122 3.43 -1.12 -12.74
CA ASP A 122 2.33 -1.07 -13.69
C ASP A 122 2.60 -0.06 -14.81
N ALA A 123 2.00 -0.33 -15.96
CA ALA A 123 1.87 0.61 -17.06
C ALA A 123 0.39 0.99 -17.22
N THR A 124 0.07 2.28 -17.16
CA THR A 124 -1.27 2.82 -17.39
C THR A 124 -1.32 3.58 -18.70
N LEU A 125 -2.33 3.29 -19.52
CA LEU A 125 -2.73 4.09 -20.68
C LEU A 125 -3.97 4.92 -20.29
N TYR A 126 -3.94 6.25 -20.49
CA TYR A 126 -5.03 7.16 -20.07
C TYR A 126 -5.26 8.32 -21.04
#